data_AF-A0A848L2W2-F1
#
_entry.id   AF-A0A848L2W2-F1
#
_cell.length_a   1.000
_cell.length_b   1.000
_cell.length_c   1.000
_cell.angle_alpha   90.00
_cell.angle_beta   90.00
_cell.angle_gamma   90.00
#
_symmetry.space_group_name_H-M   'P 1'
#
loop_
_entity.id
_entity.type
_entity.pdbx_description
1 polymer ?
#
loop_
_entity_poly.entity_id
_entity_poly.type
_entity_poly.pdbx_seq_one_letter_code
_entity_poly.pdbx_strand_id
1 'polypeptide(L)'
;MIEISRTIPMNDGSQPPLTVDDVWAGLVEKAENPLPYVAAITACTVVDRFEGGLIRDIEHKGPVREVVTFYPKRLVHFVRTHGAARGTIDNEIAVDDDGQDILRFSFRLVVDGLDDGSPEESAFGEQMQSDYLDAVRSTLDAVRERIAAPRTVAPS
;
A
#
# COMPACT_ATOMS: atom_id res chain seq x y z
N MET A 1 -7.79 -16.41 -10.17
CA MET A 1 -7.98 -15.17 -9.40
C MET A 1 -7.08 -15.25 -8.18
N ILE A 2 -6.19 -14.28 -8.04
CA ILE A 2 -5.23 -14.25 -6.95
C ILE A 2 -5.87 -13.52 -5.77
N GLU A 3 -6.00 -14.20 -4.63
CA GLU A 3 -6.43 -13.62 -3.37
C GLU A 3 -5.39 -13.90 -2.29
N ILE A 4 -4.79 -12.83 -1.76
CA ILE A 4 -3.74 -12.91 -0.75
C ILE A 4 -4.03 -11.88 0.32
N SER A 5 -3.84 -12.28 1.58
CA SER A 5 -3.93 -11.41 2.75
C SER A 5 -2.77 -11.69 3.69
N ARG A 6 -2.11 -10.62 4.15
CA ARG A 6 -0.98 -10.67 5.09
C ARG A 6 -1.14 -9.59 6.14
N THR A 7 -0.69 -9.90 7.34
CA THR A 7 -0.70 -8.99 8.48
C THR A 7 0.71 -8.87 9.03
N ILE A 8 1.09 -7.66 9.40
CA ILE A 8 2.31 -7.43 10.18
C ILE A 8 2.01 -6.54 11.38
N PRO A 9 2.72 -6.71 12.50
CA PRO A 9 2.62 -5.77 13.61
C PRO A 9 3.11 -4.39 13.17
N MET A 10 2.40 -3.33 13.57
CA MET A 10 2.88 -1.96 13.39
C MET A 10 4.15 -1.71 14.22
N ASN A 11 4.25 -2.38 15.37
CA ASN A 11 5.33 -2.28 16.32
C ASN A 11 5.90 -3.66 16.63
N ASP A 12 7.01 -4.02 15.99
CA ASP A 12 7.75 -5.27 16.17
C ASP A 12 8.94 -5.14 17.14
N GLY A 13 9.00 -4.04 17.90
CA GLY A 13 10.12 -3.66 18.77
C GLY A 13 11.01 -2.57 18.18
N SER A 14 10.89 -2.30 16.87
CA SER A 14 11.56 -1.18 16.19
C SER A 14 11.18 0.17 16.80
N GLN A 15 12.10 1.13 16.75
CA GLN A 15 11.95 2.45 17.38
C GLN A 15 12.00 3.58 16.33
N PRO A 16 11.29 4.69 16.56
CA PRO A 16 10.28 4.89 17.60
C PRO A 16 8.99 4.09 17.34
N PRO A 17 8.17 3.80 18.37
CA PRO A 17 6.88 3.14 18.17
C PRO A 17 5.96 4.03 17.35
N LEU A 18 5.21 3.40 16.44
CA LEU A 18 4.25 4.05 15.57
C LEU A 18 2.87 4.05 16.22
N THR A 19 2.20 5.21 16.18
CA THR A 19 0.77 5.30 16.48
C THR A 19 -0.07 5.04 15.22
N VAL A 20 -1.38 4.80 15.41
CA VAL A 20 -2.34 4.73 14.29
C VAL A 20 -2.30 6.00 13.44
N ASP A 21 -2.09 7.17 14.05
CA ASP A 21 -2.01 8.44 13.33
C ASP A 21 -0.75 8.54 12.45
N ASP A 22 0.38 8.01 12.94
CA ASP A 22 1.63 7.97 12.16
C ASP A 22 1.50 7.07 10.94
N VAL A 23 0.97 5.86 11.14
CA VAL A 23 0.75 4.89 10.06
C VAL A 23 -0.27 5.42 9.07
N TRP A 24 -1.39 5.98 9.55
CA TRP A 24 -2.40 6.58 8.69
C TRP A 24 -1.81 7.69 7.80
N ALA A 25 -1.02 8.59 8.38
CA ALA A 25 -0.34 9.64 7.62
C ALA A 25 0.58 9.06 6.55
N GLY A 26 1.35 8.01 6.87
CA GLY A 26 2.19 7.30 5.89
C GLY A 26 1.40 6.62 4.77
N LEU A 27 0.26 6.01 5.08
CA LEU A 27 -0.60 5.37 4.08
C LEU A 27 -1.20 6.40 3.11
N VAL A 28 -1.61 7.57 3.63
CA VAL A 28 -2.09 8.68 2.79
C VAL A 28 -0.97 9.21 1.91
N GLU A 29 0.23 9.43 2.46
CA GLU A 29 1.39 9.89 1.69
C GLU A 29 1.75 8.89 0.57
N LYS A 30 1.79 7.59 0.88
CA LYS A 30 2.02 6.52 -0.11
C LYS A 30 0.93 6.46 -1.18
N ALA A 31 -0.32 6.75 -0.83
CA ALA A 31 -1.41 6.84 -1.79
C ALA A 31 -1.24 8.01 -2.77
N GLU A 32 -0.65 9.12 -2.32
CA GLU A 32 -0.35 10.26 -3.18
C GLU A 32 0.93 10.08 -4.00
N ASN A 33 1.97 9.54 -3.37
CA ASN A 33 3.26 9.27 -3.99
C ASN A 33 3.84 7.93 -3.48
N PRO A 34 3.68 6.84 -4.24
CA PRO A 34 4.18 5.53 -3.85
C PRO A 34 5.67 5.32 -4.12
N LEU A 35 6.35 6.22 -4.86
CA LEU A 35 7.74 6.04 -5.30
C LEU A 35 8.74 5.80 -4.14
N PRO A 36 8.64 6.51 -3.00
CA PRO A 36 9.53 6.26 -1.85
C PRO A 36 9.28 4.90 -1.17
N TYR A 37 8.13 4.29 -1.44
CA TYR A 37 7.61 3.14 -0.69
C TYR A 37 7.63 1.84 -1.49
N VAL A 38 7.47 1.92 -2.81
CA VAL A 38 7.27 0.75 -3.67
C VAL A 38 8.27 0.81 -4.83
N ALA A 39 9.41 0.13 -4.67
CA ALA A 39 10.49 0.16 -5.66
C ALA A 39 10.07 -0.31 -7.07
N ALA A 40 9.03 -1.14 -7.16
CA ALA A 40 8.48 -1.60 -8.44
C ALA A 40 7.69 -0.51 -9.20
N ILE A 41 7.31 0.59 -8.55
CA ILE A 41 6.62 1.72 -9.18
C ILE A 41 7.66 2.78 -9.58
N THR A 42 7.65 3.18 -10.85
CA THR A 42 8.67 4.09 -11.41
C THR A 42 8.13 5.48 -11.73
N ALA A 43 6.82 5.63 -11.85
CA ALA A 43 6.15 6.92 -12.02
C ALA A 43 4.80 6.93 -11.29
N CYS A 44 4.37 8.10 -10.83
CA CYS A 44 3.04 8.34 -10.26
C CYS A 44 2.56 9.74 -10.64
N THR A 45 1.29 9.88 -11.02
CA THR A 45 0.63 11.16 -11.23
C THR A 45 -0.79 11.08 -10.70
N VAL A 46 -1.13 11.94 -9.75
CA VAL A 46 -2.52 12.12 -9.32
C VAL A 46 -3.25 12.90 -10.41
N VAL A 47 -4.25 12.29 -11.03
CA VAL A 47 -4.99 12.86 -12.17
C VAL A 47 -6.31 13.51 -11.77
N ASP A 48 -6.88 13.12 -10.63
CA ASP A 48 -8.09 13.73 -10.08
C ASP A 48 -8.19 13.53 -8.57
N ARG A 49 -9.01 14.36 -7.91
CA ARG A 49 -9.29 14.30 -6.47
C ARG A 49 -10.78 14.46 -6.20
N PHE A 50 -11.28 13.70 -5.24
CA PHE A 50 -12.66 13.77 -4.80
C PHE A 50 -12.74 13.71 -3.27
N GLU A 51 -13.93 13.97 -2.73
CA GLU A 51 -14.12 13.88 -1.28
C GLU A 51 -13.83 12.46 -0.77
N GLY A 52 -12.80 12.35 0.06
CA GLY A 52 -12.38 11.06 0.61
C GLY A 52 -11.51 10.20 -0.32
N GLY A 53 -10.95 10.75 -1.41
CA GLY A 53 -10.09 9.94 -2.27
C GLY A 53 -9.38 10.68 -3.41
N LEU A 54 -8.71 9.90 -4.25
CA LEU A 54 -7.99 10.37 -5.42
C LEU A 54 -8.01 9.35 -6.55
N ILE A 55 -7.73 9.79 -7.77
CA ILE A 55 -7.45 8.95 -8.91
C ILE A 55 -6.00 9.20 -9.32
N ARG A 56 -5.23 8.14 -9.54
CA ARG A 56 -3.82 8.23 -9.97
C ARG A 56 -3.50 7.28 -11.10
N ASP A 57 -2.53 7.70 -11.91
CA ASP A 57 -1.84 6.85 -12.86
C ASP A 57 -0.46 6.51 -12.30
N ILE A 58 -0.07 5.23 -12.40
CA ILE A 58 1.25 4.75 -12.01
C ILE A 58 1.86 3.89 -13.13
N GLU A 59 3.18 3.86 -13.17
CA GLU A 59 3.93 2.90 -14.01
C GLU A 59 4.40 1.74 -13.13
N HIS A 60 3.81 0.56 -13.32
CA HIS A 60 4.07 -0.65 -12.55
C HIS A 60 4.01 -1.89 -13.46
N LYS A 61 5.14 -2.21 -14.10
CA LYS A 61 5.22 -3.25 -15.14
C LYS A 61 4.22 -2.98 -16.28
N GLY A 62 4.03 -1.70 -16.62
CA GLY A 62 2.98 -1.19 -17.51
C GLY A 62 2.13 -0.09 -16.84
N PRO A 63 1.35 0.67 -17.63
CA PRO A 63 0.49 1.72 -17.12
C PRO A 63 -0.69 1.13 -16.35
N VAL A 64 -0.95 1.68 -15.16
CA VAL A 64 -2.05 1.28 -14.28
C VAL A 64 -2.79 2.54 -13.82
N ARG A 65 -4.13 2.48 -13.83
CA ARG A 65 -4.97 3.52 -13.21
C ARG A 65 -5.65 3.00 -11.96
N GLU A 66 -5.47 3.71 -10.86
CA GLU A 66 -6.03 3.40 -9.56
C GLU A 66 -7.01 4.48 -9.10
N VAL A 67 -8.18 4.04 -8.62
CA VAL A 67 -9.06 4.86 -7.78
C VAL A 67 -8.76 4.50 -6.34
N VAL A 68 -8.42 5.49 -5.53
CA VAL A 68 -8.04 5.32 -4.13
C VAL A 68 -9.05 6.00 -3.22
N THR A 69 -9.63 5.24 -2.30
CA THR A 69 -10.61 5.71 -1.33
C THR A 69 -10.04 5.59 0.07
N PHE A 70 -10.17 6.67 0.84
CA PHE A 70 -9.71 6.78 2.21
C PHE A 70 -10.87 6.56 3.19
N TYR A 71 -10.72 5.58 4.07
CA TYR A 71 -11.53 5.41 5.27
C TYR A 71 -10.64 5.78 6.48
N PRO A 72 -10.79 7.01 7.01
CA PRO A 72 -9.84 7.59 7.96
C PRO A 72 -9.44 6.66 9.10
N LYS A 73 -8.13 6.54 9.32
CA LYS A 73 -7.50 5.74 10.38
C LYS A 73 -7.87 4.26 10.38
N ARG A 74 -8.41 3.74 9.27
CA ARG A 74 -8.89 2.36 9.17
C ARG A 74 -8.43 1.68 7.90
N LEU A 75 -8.69 2.25 6.73
CA LEU A 75 -8.49 1.57 5.46
C LEU A 75 -8.14 2.54 4.34
N VAL A 76 -7.14 2.20 3.54
CA VAL A 76 -6.94 2.78 2.20
C VAL A 76 -7.26 1.70 1.17
N HIS A 77 -8.32 1.92 0.41
CA HIS A 77 -8.84 0.99 -0.59
C HIS A 77 -8.43 1.44 -1.98
N PHE A 78 -7.79 0.57 -2.75
CA PHE A 78 -7.33 0.82 -4.11
C PHE A 78 -8.12 -0.07 -5.06
N VAL A 79 -8.64 0.51 -6.14
CA VAL A 79 -9.25 -0.21 -7.25
C VAL A 79 -8.43 0.03 -8.51
N ARG A 80 -7.81 -1.01 -9.06
CA ARG A 80 -7.15 -0.96 -10.37
C ARG A 80 -8.18 -1.06 -11.48
N THR A 81 -8.49 0.08 -12.08
CA THR A 81 -9.48 0.23 -13.15
C THR A 81 -8.89 0.02 -14.54
N HIS A 82 -7.56 0.10 -14.66
CA HIS A 82 -6.80 -0.13 -15.88
C HIS A 82 -5.46 -0.81 -15.59
N GLY A 83 -4.89 -1.50 -16.58
CA GLY A 83 -3.62 -2.21 -16.49
C GLY A 83 -3.79 -3.73 -16.62
N ALA A 84 -2.67 -4.45 -16.74
CA ALA A 84 -2.65 -5.90 -16.97
C ALA A 84 -3.15 -6.73 -15.77
N ALA A 85 -3.13 -6.17 -14.55
CA ALA A 85 -3.68 -6.80 -13.36
C ALA A 85 -4.74 -5.89 -12.73
N ARG A 86 -5.99 -6.34 -12.73
CA ARG A 86 -7.17 -5.57 -12.31
C ARG A 86 -7.79 -6.16 -11.05
N GLY A 87 -8.41 -5.32 -10.23
CA GLY A 87 -9.05 -5.73 -8.98
C GLY A 87 -8.76 -4.77 -7.85
N THR A 88 -8.69 -5.27 -6.62
CA THR A 88 -8.60 -4.44 -5.41
C THR A 88 -7.38 -4.73 -4.58
N ILE A 89 -6.87 -3.70 -3.91
CA ILE A 89 -5.79 -3.78 -2.91
C ILE A 89 -6.25 -2.97 -1.70
N ASP A 90 -6.10 -3.51 -0.49
CA ASP A 90 -6.52 -2.90 0.76
C ASP A 90 -5.36 -2.80 1.74
N ASN A 91 -5.15 -1.61 2.30
CA ASN A 91 -4.22 -1.36 3.40
C ASN A 91 -5.04 -0.98 4.63
N GLU A 92 -5.19 -1.89 5.59
CA GLU A 92 -6.09 -1.80 6.72
C GLU A 92 -5.34 -1.79 8.05
N ILE A 93 -5.57 -0.76 8.86
CA ILE A 93 -5.12 -0.71 10.25
C ILE A 93 -6.16 -1.44 11.09
N ALA A 94 -5.74 -2.46 11.82
CA ALA A 94 -6.61 -3.29 12.63
C ALA A 94 -5.93 -3.65 13.96
N VAL A 95 -6.68 -4.28 14.84
CA VAL A 95 -6.17 -4.87 16.07
C VAL A 95 -6.31 -6.38 15.94
N ASP A 96 -5.26 -7.13 16.29
CA ASP A 96 -5.30 -8.60 16.30
C ASP A 96 -5.94 -9.16 17.58
N ASP A 97 -6.02 -10.49 17.66
CA ASP A 97 -6.66 -11.20 18.78
C ASP A 97 -5.95 -10.98 20.13
N ASP A 98 -4.66 -10.59 20.09
CA ASP A 98 -3.84 -10.29 21.26
C ASP A 98 -3.89 -8.80 21.66
N GLY A 99 -4.66 -7.99 20.94
CA GLY A 99 -4.81 -6.56 21.20
C GLY A 99 -3.69 -5.69 20.63
N GLN A 100 -2.89 -6.20 19.69
CA GLN A 100 -1.81 -5.46 19.05
C GLN A 100 -2.28 -4.75 17.78
N ASP A 101 -1.84 -3.50 17.60
CA ASP A 101 -2.05 -2.78 16.35
C ASP A 101 -1.26 -3.44 15.21
N ILE A 102 -1.99 -3.91 14.21
CA ILE A 102 -1.46 -4.54 13.00
C ILE A 102 -1.81 -3.71 11.77
N LEU A 103 -0.99 -3.87 10.74
CA LEU A 103 -1.28 -3.40 9.41
C LEU A 103 -1.54 -4.62 8.53
N ARG A 104 -2.79 -4.78 8.13
CA ARG A 104 -3.28 -5.81 7.22
C ARG A 104 -3.26 -5.29 5.79
N PHE A 105 -2.83 -6.14 4.91
CA PHE A 105 -2.56 -5.83 3.52
C PHE A 105 -3.11 -6.98 2.70
N SER A 106 -4.08 -6.70 1.84
CA SER A 106 -4.74 -7.73 1.05
C SER A 106 -4.97 -7.29 -0.38
N PHE A 107 -5.05 -8.25 -1.29
CA PHE A 107 -5.39 -7.97 -2.68
C PHE A 107 -6.17 -9.12 -3.30
N ARG A 108 -7.02 -8.74 -4.25
CA ARG A 108 -7.82 -9.62 -5.09
C ARG A 108 -7.64 -9.16 -6.52
N LEU A 109 -6.82 -9.88 -7.29
CA LEU A 109 -6.42 -9.48 -8.63
C LEU A 109 -6.72 -10.56 -9.66
N VAL A 110 -7.10 -10.13 -10.86
CA VAL A 110 -7.20 -10.93 -12.07
C VAL A 110 -6.17 -10.38 -13.05
N VAL A 111 -5.35 -11.27 -13.62
CA VAL A 111 -4.29 -10.91 -14.56
C VAL A 111 -4.74 -11.27 -15.97
N ASP A 112 -4.65 -10.31 -16.88
CA ASP A 112 -5.02 -10.52 -18.28
C ASP A 112 -4.10 -11.56 -18.94
N GLY A 113 -4.70 -12.51 -19.64
CA GLY A 113 -3.97 -13.52 -20.41
C GLY A 113 -3.43 -14.71 -19.59
N LEU A 114 -3.71 -14.77 -18.29
CA LEU A 114 -3.44 -15.95 -17.47
C LEU A 114 -4.74 -16.72 -17.19
N ASP A 115 -4.67 -18.04 -17.32
CA ASP A 115 -5.77 -18.91 -16.95
C ASP A 115 -5.85 -19.06 -15.43
N ASP A 116 -7.07 -19.17 -14.91
CA ASP A 116 -7.33 -19.36 -13.48
C ASP A 116 -6.67 -20.65 -12.97
N GLY A 117 -5.87 -20.53 -11.92
CA GLY A 117 -5.14 -21.65 -11.32
C GLY A 117 -3.94 -22.16 -12.13
N SER A 118 -3.50 -21.43 -13.16
CA SER A 118 -2.30 -21.81 -13.91
C SER A 118 -1.03 -21.65 -13.06
N PRO A 119 0.06 -22.40 -13.38
CA PRO A 119 1.36 -22.20 -12.75
C PRO A 119 1.89 -20.77 -12.88
N GLU A 120 1.60 -20.11 -13.99
CA GLU A 120 1.97 -18.71 -14.26
C GLU A 120 1.18 -17.74 -13.38
N GLU A 121 -0.12 -17.96 -13.18
CA GLU A 121 -0.94 -17.17 -12.25
C GLU A 121 -0.41 -17.31 -10.82
N SER A 122 -0.03 -18.54 -10.44
CA SER A 122 0.55 -18.83 -9.13
C SER A 122 1.89 -18.12 -8.92
N ALA A 123 2.80 -18.22 -9.90
CA ALA A 123 4.11 -17.56 -9.84
C ALA A 123 3.98 -16.03 -9.81
N PHE A 124 3.02 -15.46 -10.55
CA PHE A 124 2.72 -14.03 -10.50
C PHE A 124 2.22 -13.62 -9.11
N GLY A 125 1.33 -14.42 -8.50
CA GLY A 125 0.83 -14.19 -7.15
C GLY A 125 1.92 -14.23 -6.09
N GLU A 126 2.84 -15.19 -6.16
CA GLU A 126 3.98 -15.30 -5.25
C GLU A 126 4.93 -14.10 -5.35
N GLN A 127 5.28 -13.70 -6.58
CA GLN A 127 6.13 -12.52 -6.78
C GLN A 127 5.45 -11.25 -6.29
N MET A 128 4.16 -11.06 -6.60
CA MET A 128 3.40 -9.92 -6.07
C MET A 128 3.34 -9.93 -4.55
N GLN A 129 3.18 -11.10 -3.92
CA GLN A 129 3.21 -11.20 -2.47
C GLN A 129 4.55 -10.71 -1.90
N SER A 130 5.67 -11.09 -2.51
CA SER A 130 7.00 -10.64 -2.07
C SER A 130 7.16 -9.13 -2.24
N ASP A 131 6.93 -8.61 -3.45
CA ASP A 131 7.03 -7.18 -3.78
C ASP A 131 6.18 -6.34 -2.80
N TYR A 132 5.04 -6.88 -2.42
CA TYR A 132 4.11 -6.23 -1.52
C TYR A 132 4.57 -6.28 -0.07
N LEU A 133 5.01 -7.42 0.46
CA LEU A 133 5.57 -7.51 1.81
C LEU A 133 6.75 -6.54 2.01
N ASP A 134 7.57 -6.34 0.97
CA ASP A 134 8.64 -5.35 0.98
C ASP A 134 8.09 -3.93 1.02
N ALA A 135 7.08 -3.63 0.19
CA ALA A 135 6.38 -2.34 0.18
C ALA A 135 5.66 -2.02 1.50
N VAL A 136 5.27 -3.05 2.26
CA VAL A 136 4.66 -2.91 3.58
C VAL A 136 5.70 -2.49 4.61
N ARG A 137 6.82 -3.21 4.68
CA ARG A 137 7.92 -2.92 5.61
C ARG A 137 8.50 -1.54 5.35
N SER A 138 8.76 -1.21 4.08
CA SER A 138 9.25 0.12 3.68
C SER A 138 8.31 1.25 4.10
N THR A 139 6.99 1.01 4.13
CA THR A 139 6.01 2.00 4.59
C THR A 139 6.17 2.28 6.08
N LEU A 140 6.27 1.24 6.91
CA LEU A 140 6.48 1.44 8.34
C LEU A 140 7.84 2.09 8.62
N ASP A 141 8.89 1.67 7.92
CA ASP A 141 10.24 2.20 8.13
C ASP A 141 10.35 3.66 7.71
N ALA A 142 9.82 4.03 6.54
CA ALA A 142 9.79 5.43 6.11
C ALA A 142 8.97 6.33 7.05
N VAL A 143 7.87 5.82 7.63
CA VAL A 143 7.12 6.55 8.65
C VAL A 143 7.96 6.74 9.91
N ARG A 144 8.66 5.70 10.38
CA ARG A 144 9.56 5.80 11.55
C ARG A 144 10.68 6.80 11.33
N GLU A 145 11.33 6.75 10.17
CA GLU A 145 12.38 7.70 9.79
C GLU A 145 11.86 9.14 9.80
N ARG A 146 10.67 9.37 9.23
CA ARG A 146 10.04 10.70 9.17
C ARG A 146 9.74 11.27 10.55
N ILE A 147 9.27 10.45 11.50
CA ILE A 147 8.95 10.91 12.86
C ILE A 147 10.19 11.02 13.74
N ALA A 148 11.24 10.25 13.45
CA ALA A 148 12.54 10.35 14.13
C ALA A 148 13.34 11.57 13.65
N ALA A 149 13.15 12.00 12.41
CA ALA A 149 13.81 13.19 11.87
C ALA A 149 13.34 14.46 12.62
N PRO A 150 14.26 15.33 13.07
CA PRO A 150 13.87 16.59 13.69
C PRO A 150 13.10 17.44 12.67
N ARG A 151 11.87 17.88 13.01
CA ARG A 151 11.11 18.84 12.22
C ARG A 151 12.00 20.05 11.94
N THR A 152 12.50 20.17 10.71
CA THR A 152 13.20 21.38 10.29
C THR A 152 12.14 22.46 10.18
N VAL A 153 12.02 23.30 11.21
CA VAL A 153 11.23 24.52 11.14
C VAL A 153 11.98 25.44 10.18
N ALA A 154 11.41 25.65 8.99
CA ALA A 154 11.92 26.68 8.09
C ALA A 154 11.87 28.04 8.81
N PRO A 155 12.96 28.83 8.82
CA PRO A 155 12.91 30.17 9.40
C PRO A 155 11.93 31.05 8.62
N SER A 156 11.13 31.82 9.36
CA SER A 156 10.14 32.78 8.89
C SER A 156 10.71 33.87 7.98
#